data_AF-A0A2D9SF21-F1
#
_entry.id   AF-A0A2D9SF21-F1
#
_cell.length_a   1.000
_cell.length_b   1.000
_cell.length_c   1.000
_cell.angle_alpha   90.00
_cell.angle_beta   90.00
_cell.angle_gamma   90.00
#
_symmetry.space_group_name_H-M   'P 1'
#
loop_
_entity.id
_entity.type
_entity.pdbx_description
1 polymer ?
#
loop_
_entity_poly.entity_id
_entity_poly.type
_entity_poly.pdbx_seq_one_letter_code
_entity_poly.pdbx_strand_id
1 'polypeptide(L)'
;MGQKKNFLSCLAIKKKYSITSELLRIESPSAEVQGHGGPKVFVINKQDVEIVDIETVGNYAIKIIFSDGHNTGIYTWEKLFDFAINQKHILKEYREKLKNHLQF
;
A
#
# COMPACT_ATOMS: atom_id res chain seq x y z
N MET A 1 -1.93 -56.55 -11.16
CA MET A 1 -1.02 -55.40 -11.34
C MET A 1 -1.83 -54.11 -11.29
N GLY A 2 -1.93 -53.48 -10.11
CA GLY A 2 -2.72 -52.25 -9.92
C GLY A 2 -1.98 -51.03 -10.46
N GLN A 3 -2.68 -50.19 -11.23
CA GLN A 3 -2.12 -49.00 -11.87
C GLN A 3 -1.53 -48.02 -10.85
N LYS A 4 -0.25 -47.65 -11.01
CA LYS A 4 0.34 -46.49 -10.33
C LYS A 4 -0.36 -45.23 -10.83
N LYS A 5 -1.06 -44.54 -9.94
CA LYS A 5 -1.57 -43.21 -10.25
C LYS A 5 -0.55 -42.16 -9.82
N ASN A 6 0.13 -41.56 -10.80
CA ASN A 6 1.02 -40.40 -10.61
C ASN A 6 0.22 -39.15 -10.96
N PHE A 7 -0.40 -38.51 -9.98
CA PHE A 7 -1.09 -37.24 -10.20
C PHE A 7 -0.49 -36.15 -9.31
N LEU A 8 -0.32 -34.97 -9.91
CA LEU A 8 0.09 -33.76 -9.23
C LEU A 8 -1.10 -32.81 -9.27
N SER A 9 -1.70 -32.54 -8.11
CA SER A 9 -2.79 -31.58 -7.96
C SER A 9 -2.25 -30.27 -7.41
N CYS A 10 -2.34 -29.20 -8.19
CA CYS A 10 -2.03 -27.85 -7.75
C CYS A 10 -3.33 -27.05 -7.70
N LEU A 11 -3.66 -26.49 -6.53
CA LEU A 11 -4.74 -25.54 -6.37
C LEU A 11 -4.12 -24.14 -6.23
N ALA A 12 -4.15 -23.35 -7.30
CA ALA A 12 -3.74 -21.95 -7.25
C ALA A 12 -4.99 -21.07 -7.11
N ILE A 13 -5.36 -20.74 -5.88
CA ILE A 13 -6.36 -19.70 -5.63
C ILE A 13 -5.71 -18.34 -5.91
N LYS A 14 -5.97 -17.75 -7.09
CA LYS A 14 -5.61 -16.35 -7.40
C LYS A 14 -6.53 -15.42 -6.60
N LYS A 15 -6.20 -15.19 -5.32
CA LYS A 15 -6.87 -14.17 -4.53
C LYS A 15 -6.36 -12.80 -4.97
N LYS A 16 -7.28 -11.97 -5.45
CA LYS A 16 -6.99 -10.57 -5.80
C LYS A 16 -7.21 -9.69 -4.57
N TYR A 17 -6.33 -8.72 -4.41
CA TYR A 17 -6.47 -7.66 -3.43
C TYR A 17 -6.44 -6.32 -4.14
N SER A 18 -7.24 -5.38 -3.65
CA SER A 18 -7.28 -4.00 -4.14
C SER A 18 -6.93 -3.08 -2.99
N ILE A 19 -6.15 -2.04 -3.30
CA ILE A 19 -5.72 -1.01 -2.35
C ILE A 19 -6.10 0.33 -2.98
N THR A 20 -6.68 1.24 -2.21
CA THR A 20 -7.02 2.58 -2.73
C THR A 20 -5.76 3.44 -2.86
N SER A 21 -5.72 4.29 -3.89
CA SER A 21 -4.67 5.28 -4.08
C SER A 21 -4.55 6.23 -2.88
N GLU A 22 -5.69 6.60 -2.29
CA GLU A 22 -5.76 7.38 -1.05
C GLU A 22 -4.93 6.72 0.08
N LEU A 23 -5.16 5.43 0.35
CA LEU A 23 -4.45 4.71 1.42
C LEU A 23 -2.95 4.65 1.13
N LEU A 24 -2.57 4.32 -0.10
CA LEU A 24 -1.17 4.28 -0.51
C LEU A 24 -0.52 5.65 -0.29
N ARG A 25 -1.22 6.74 -0.63
CA ARG A 25 -0.69 8.09 -0.53
C ARG A 25 -0.58 8.60 0.91
N ILE A 26 -1.57 8.31 1.76
CA ILE A 26 -1.57 8.68 3.19
C ILE A 26 -0.44 7.94 3.93
N GLU A 27 -0.23 6.67 3.60
CA GLU A 27 0.76 5.81 4.23
C GLU A 27 2.11 5.80 3.48
N SER A 28 2.29 6.66 2.48
CA SER A 28 3.53 6.72 1.69
C SER A 28 4.73 7.00 2.59
N PRO A 29 5.76 6.13 2.61
CA PRO A 29 7.02 6.40 3.27
C PRO A 29 7.83 7.32 2.35
N SER A 30 7.60 8.62 2.39
CA SER A 30 8.52 9.57 1.76
C SER A 30 9.89 9.42 2.43
N ALA A 31 10.95 9.17 1.67
CA ALA A 31 12.32 9.13 2.20
C ALA A 31 12.73 10.46 2.88
N GLU A 32 12.02 11.55 2.62
CA GLU A 32 12.11 12.83 3.35
C GLU A 32 11.59 12.77 4.80
N VAL A 33 10.77 11.78 5.14
CA VAL A 33 10.14 11.61 6.47
C VAL A 33 10.90 10.60 7.34
N GLN A 34 11.74 9.74 6.75
CA GLN A 34 12.57 8.77 7.51
C GLN A 34 14.06 9.10 7.50
N GLY A 35 14.51 10.08 6.72
CA GLY A 35 15.93 10.44 6.60
C GLY A 35 16.55 11.10 7.83
N HIS A 36 15.80 11.78 8.71
CA HIS A 36 16.30 12.42 9.93
C HIS A 36 15.22 12.44 11.02
N GLY A 37 14.79 11.28 11.52
CA GLY A 37 14.05 11.14 12.80
C GLY A 37 12.81 12.02 13.00
N GLY A 38 12.20 12.53 11.92
CA GLY A 38 11.10 13.47 11.98
C GLY A 38 9.76 12.77 12.22
N PRO A 39 8.79 13.45 12.86
CA PRO A 39 7.44 12.91 13.00
C PRO A 39 6.80 12.69 11.62
N LYS A 40 6.07 11.58 11.48
CA LYS A 40 5.26 11.30 10.29
C LYS A 40 4.30 12.47 10.05
N VAL A 41 4.50 13.21 8.98
CA VAL A 41 3.61 14.33 8.61
C VAL A 41 2.22 13.75 8.35
N PHE A 42 1.22 14.25 9.07
CA PHE A 42 -0.16 13.80 8.88
C PHE A 42 -0.68 14.35 7.53
N VAL A 43 -0.78 13.47 6.54
CA VAL A 43 -1.23 13.82 5.20
C VAL A 43 -2.74 13.74 5.14
N ILE A 44 -3.40 14.86 4.84
CA ILE A 44 -4.87 14.97 4.71
C ILE A 44 -5.28 15.37 3.29
N ASN A 45 -6.58 15.23 2.98
CA ASN A 45 -7.18 15.66 1.70
C ASN A 45 -6.53 15.04 0.44
N LYS A 46 -6.24 13.74 0.49
CA LYS A 46 -5.69 12.97 -0.65
C LYS A 46 -6.68 11.97 -1.24
N GLN A 47 -7.97 12.24 -1.07
CA GLN A 47 -9.06 11.40 -1.59
C GLN A 47 -9.07 11.35 -3.12
N ASP A 48 -8.74 12.47 -3.77
CA ASP A 48 -8.70 12.61 -5.23
C ASP A 48 -7.34 12.30 -5.85
N VAL A 49 -6.39 11.76 -5.07
CA VAL A 49 -5.08 11.40 -5.61
C VAL A 49 -5.18 10.12 -6.43
N GLU A 50 -4.62 10.17 -7.63
CA GLU A 50 -4.57 9.05 -8.57
C GLU A 50 -3.14 8.54 -8.70
N ILE A 51 -3.03 7.26 -9.07
CA ILE A 51 -1.74 6.67 -9.46
C ILE A 51 -1.52 6.99 -10.93
N VAL A 52 -0.46 7.72 -11.21
CA VAL A 52 -0.07 8.12 -12.57
C VAL A 52 0.80 7.05 -13.21
N ASP A 53 1.74 6.51 -12.45
CA ASP A 53 2.69 5.52 -12.94
C ASP A 53 3.26 4.63 -11.81
N ILE A 54 3.81 3.48 -12.18
CA ILE A 54 4.41 2.51 -11.27
C ILE A 54 5.71 1.98 -11.87
N GLU A 55 6.80 2.16 -11.13
CA GLU A 55 8.14 1.69 -11.53
C GLU A 55 8.59 0.55 -10.60
N THR A 56 9.21 -0.49 -11.14
CA THR A 56 9.78 -1.58 -10.32
C THR A 56 11.11 -1.16 -9.70
N VAL A 57 11.29 -1.43 -8.40
CA VAL A 57 12.54 -1.19 -7.68
C VAL A 57 13.16 -2.54 -7.34
N GLY A 58 14.06 -3.00 -8.22
CA GLY A 58 14.63 -4.34 -8.14
C GLY A 58 13.53 -5.41 -8.15
N ASN A 59 13.69 -6.43 -7.29
CA ASN A 59 12.72 -7.53 -7.17
C ASN A 59 11.86 -7.47 -5.89
N TYR A 60 12.01 -6.44 -5.05
CA TYR A 60 11.42 -6.42 -3.70
C TYR A 60 10.40 -5.31 -3.46
N ALA A 61 10.32 -4.32 -4.36
CA ALA A 61 9.46 -3.15 -4.18
C ALA A 61 9.00 -2.54 -5.51
N ILE A 62 8.02 -1.65 -5.41
CA ILE A 62 7.61 -0.73 -6.47
C ILE A 62 7.68 0.70 -5.96
N LYS A 63 7.94 1.62 -6.87
CA LYS A 63 7.81 3.05 -6.68
C LYS A 63 6.53 3.50 -7.35
N ILE A 64 5.72 4.27 -6.64
CA ILE A 64 4.43 4.76 -7.14
C ILE A 64 4.53 6.26 -7.36
N ILE A 65 4.14 6.71 -8.54
CA ILE A 65 4.07 8.12 -8.93
C ILE A 65 2.60 8.55 -8.86
N PHE A 66 2.32 9.59 -8.10
CA PHE A 66 0.97 10.09 -7.84
C PHE A 66 0.70 11.41 -8.56
N SER A 67 -0.58 11.68 -8.84
CA SER A 67 -1.03 12.89 -9.55
C SER A 67 -0.81 14.18 -8.77
N ASP A 68 -0.58 14.13 -7.45
CA ASP A 68 -0.26 15.30 -6.63
C ASP A 68 1.23 15.71 -6.68
N GLY A 69 1.99 15.15 -7.62
CA GLY A 69 3.42 15.41 -7.79
C GLY A 69 4.31 14.55 -6.88
N HIS A 70 3.74 13.68 -6.05
CA HIS A 70 4.52 12.79 -5.19
C HIS A 70 5.09 11.61 -5.98
N ASN A 71 6.41 11.49 -6.03
CA ASN A 71 7.09 10.49 -6.87
C ASN A 71 8.23 9.76 -6.15
N THR A 72 8.31 9.81 -4.83
CA THR A 72 9.40 9.19 -4.06
C THR A 72 8.95 7.98 -3.22
N GLY A 73 7.67 7.64 -3.23
CA GLY A 73 7.11 6.56 -2.40
C GLY A 73 7.53 5.19 -2.90
N ILE A 74 8.37 4.49 -2.13
CA ILE A 74 8.80 3.10 -2.39
C ILE A 74 8.04 2.16 -1.45
N TYR A 75 7.37 1.17 -2.02
CA TYR A 75 6.53 0.21 -1.31
C TYR A 75 7.06 -1.20 -1.54
N THR A 76 7.47 -1.87 -0.47
CA THR A 76 7.82 -3.29 -0.53
C THR A 76 6.58 -4.15 -0.75
N TRP A 77 6.75 -5.33 -1.35
CA TRP A 77 5.64 -6.27 -1.55
C TRP A 77 4.95 -6.65 -0.24
N GLU A 78 5.72 -6.84 0.82
CA GLU A 78 5.21 -7.13 2.17
C GLU A 78 4.33 -6.00 2.68
N LYS A 79 4.74 -4.74 2.47
CA LYS A 79 3.97 -3.58 2.94
C LYS A 79 2.68 -3.39 2.14
N LEU A 80 2.72 -3.61 0.83
CA LEU A 80 1.51 -3.62 -0.01
C LEU A 80 0.55 -4.73 0.43
N PHE A 81 1.07 -5.91 0.75
CA PHE A 81 0.26 -7.00 1.26
C PHE A 81 -0.39 -6.67 2.61
N ASP A 82 0.38 -6.10 3.55
CA ASP A 82 -0.11 -5.58 4.83
C ASP A 82 -1.25 -4.57 4.61
N PHE A 83 -1.07 -3.60 3.71
CA PHE A 83 -2.11 -2.65 3.38
C PHE A 83 -3.35 -3.32 2.77
N ALA A 84 -3.18 -4.27 1.86
CA ALA A 84 -4.29 -5.00 1.26
C ALA A 84 -5.16 -5.72 2.30
N ILE A 85 -4.54 -6.36 3.30
CA ILE A 85 -5.27 -7.12 4.34
C ILE A 85 -5.82 -6.21 5.45
N ASN A 86 -5.09 -5.14 5.80
CA ASN A 86 -5.39 -4.29 6.95
C ASN A 86 -6.01 -2.93 6.59
N GLN A 87 -6.28 -2.64 5.30
CA GLN A 87 -6.80 -1.34 4.83
C GLN A 87 -7.99 -0.80 5.64
N LYS A 88 -8.94 -1.67 6.04
CA LYS A 88 -10.12 -1.26 6.79
C LYS A 88 -9.76 -0.69 8.17
N HIS A 89 -8.78 -1.31 8.82
CA HIS A 89 -8.29 -0.87 10.12
C HIS A 89 -7.52 0.44 9.97
N ILE A 90 -6.56 0.48 9.04
CA ILE A 90 -5.71 1.64 8.79
C ILE A 90 -6.55 2.89 8.44
N LEU A 91 -7.51 2.74 7.52
CA LEU A 91 -8.41 3.84 7.14
C LEU A 91 -9.33 4.27 8.29
N LYS A 92 -9.75 3.35 9.17
CA LYS A 92 -10.53 3.71 10.36
C LYS A 92 -9.70 4.58 11.30
N GLU A 93 -8.49 4.17 11.62
CA GLU A 93 -7.58 4.96 12.46
C GLU A 93 -7.27 6.33 11.85
N TYR A 94 -7.05 6.39 10.53
CA TYR A 94 -6.86 7.64 9.81
C TYR A 94 -8.06 8.58 9.94
N ARG A 95 -9.30 8.07 9.75
CA ARG A 95 -10.53 8.86 9.89
C ARG A 95 -10.73 9.42 11.30
N GLU A 96 -10.41 8.63 12.32
CA GLU A 96 -10.50 9.10 13.71
C GLU A 96 -9.46 10.20 13.99
N LYS A 97 -8.22 10.03 13.51
CA LYS A 97 -7.20 11.10 13.57
C LYS A 97 -7.64 12.36 12.83
N LEU A 98 -8.26 12.21 11.66
CA LEU A 98 -8.77 13.33 10.85
C LEU A 98 -9.88 14.10 11.58
N LYS A 99 -10.84 13.40 12.19
CA LYS A 99 -11.89 14.03 13.00
C LYS A 99 -11.31 14.84 14.16
N ASN A 100 -10.37 14.26 14.91
CA ASN A 100 -9.72 14.95 16.03
C ASN A 100 -8.91 16.17 15.57
N HIS A 101 -8.34 16.12 14.36
CA HIS A 101 -7.59 17.24 13.79
C HIS A 101 -8.49 18.36 13.25
N LEU A 102 -9.69 18.04 12.78
CA LEU A 102 -10.65 19.02 12.21
C LEU A 102 -11.62 19.58 13.26
N GLN A 103 -11.69 19.01 14.46
CA GLN A 103 -12.41 19.58 15.59
C GLN A 103 -11.55 20.65 16.27
N PHE A 104 -11.53 21.84 15.68
CA PHE A 104 -11.22 23.10 16.36
C PHE A 104 -12.52 23.90 16.52
#